data_AF-A0A1W6MPI6-F1
#
_entry.id   AF-A0A1W6MPI6-F1
#
_cell.length_a   1.000
_cell.length_b   1.000
_cell.length_c   1.000
_cell.angle_alpha   90.00
_cell.angle_beta   90.00
_cell.angle_gamma   90.00
#
_symmetry.space_group_name_H-M   'P 1'
#
loop_
_entity.id
_entity.type
_entity.pdbx_description
1 polymer ?
#
loop_
_entity_poly.entity_id
_entity_poly.type
_entity_poly.pdbx_seq_one_letter_code
_entity_poly.pdbx_strand_id
1 'polypeptide(L)'
;MRIFLISVFCLSLFSCNQQEAEKKEDVVLDKVASSDTYEKYVAAYNDYKSCKEERPQLTQDYMDKKITAEEFRERLKVNGKACNIKRDIYNRYYRLLQAEFDKEAEAYKINEE
;
A
#
# COMPACT_ATOMS: atom_id res chain seq x y z
N MET A 1 33.38 -20.07 -38.42
CA MET A 1 31.99 -19.58 -38.31
C MET A 1 31.03 -20.70 -37.87
N ARG A 2 31.35 -21.45 -36.79
CA ARG A 2 30.51 -22.54 -36.27
C ARG A 2 30.31 -22.50 -34.74
N ILE A 3 31.05 -21.64 -34.02
CA ILE A 3 30.98 -21.53 -32.56
C ILE A 3 29.95 -20.47 -32.11
N PHE A 4 29.57 -19.53 -32.98
CA PHE A 4 28.62 -18.45 -32.67
C PHE A 4 27.14 -18.88 -32.62
N LEU A 5 26.80 -20.11 -33.04
CA LEU A 5 25.42 -20.60 -33.04
C LEU A 5 25.02 -21.34 -31.75
N ILE A 6 25.99 -21.68 -30.89
CA ILE A 6 25.71 -22.39 -29.62
C ILE A 6 25.42 -21.41 -28.48
N SER A 7 25.96 -20.18 -28.52
CA SER A 7 25.74 -19.20 -27.44
C SER A 7 24.35 -18.56 -27.44
N VAL A 8 23.60 -18.65 -28.54
CA VAL A 8 22.23 -18.10 -28.64
C VAL A 8 21.19 -19.07 -28.04
N PHE A 9 21.49 -20.37 -27.97
CA PHE A 9 20.56 -21.38 -27.46
C PHE A 9 20.60 -21.54 -25.93
N CYS A 10 21.65 -21.06 -25.25
CA CYS A 10 21.71 -21.06 -23.78
C CYS A 10 20.97 -19.88 -23.13
N LEU A 11 20.70 -18.80 -23.87
CA LEU A 11 19.98 -17.63 -23.34
C LEU A 11 18.45 -17.81 -23.33
N SER A 12 17.90 -18.74 -24.13
CA SER A 12 16.46 -19.03 -24.15
C SER A 12 15.98 -19.88 -22.97
N LEU A 13 16.88 -20.56 -22.25
CA LEU A 13 16.52 -21.34 -21.06
C LEU A 13 16.34 -20.48 -19.80
N PHE A 14 16.98 -19.30 -19.74
CA PHE A 14 16.81 -18.38 -18.61
C PHE A 14 15.46 -17.64 -18.62
N SER A 15 14.89 -17.36 -19.79
CA SER A 15 13.57 -16.70 -19.89
C SER A 15 12.37 -17.58 -19.51
N CYS A 16 12.53 -18.92 -19.42
CA CYS A 16 11.42 -19.79 -19.01
C CYS A 16 11.13 -19.73 -17.51
N ASN A 17 12.16 -19.57 -16.66
CA ASN A 17 11.96 -19.56 -15.20
C ASN A 17 11.40 -18.23 -14.69
N GLN A 18 11.73 -17.11 -15.34
CA GLN A 18 11.27 -15.78 -14.93
C GLN A 18 9.75 -15.62 -15.15
N GLN A 19 9.23 -16.14 -16.27
CA GLN A 19 7.80 -16.10 -16.59
C GLN A 19 6.95 -16.96 -15.63
N GLU A 20 7.53 -17.99 -15.02
CA GLU A 20 6.87 -18.82 -14.02
C GLU A 20 6.88 -18.17 -12.63
N ALA A 21 7.95 -17.44 -12.29
CA ALA A 21 8.05 -16.66 -11.06
C ALA A 21 7.06 -15.47 -11.07
N GLU A 22 7.04 -14.69 -12.15
CA GLU A 22 6.10 -13.56 -12.33
C GLU A 22 4.64 -14.02 -12.24
N LYS A 23 4.29 -15.18 -12.84
CA LYS A 23 2.95 -15.77 -12.71
C LYS A 23 2.59 -16.16 -11.28
N LYS A 24 3.54 -16.63 -10.48
CA LYS A 24 3.28 -16.98 -9.07
C LYS A 24 3.03 -15.72 -8.25
N GLU A 25 3.80 -14.67 -8.52
CA GLU A 25 3.66 -13.36 -7.88
C GLU A 25 2.31 -12.72 -8.19
N ASP A 26 1.87 -12.72 -9.44
CA ASP A 26 0.55 -12.23 -9.84
C ASP A 26 -0.59 -12.97 -9.11
N VAL A 27 -0.48 -14.30 -8.93
CA VAL A 27 -1.48 -15.10 -8.21
C VAL A 27 -1.53 -14.73 -6.72
N VAL A 28 -0.37 -14.50 -6.09
CA VAL A 28 -0.31 -14.04 -4.69
C VAL A 28 -0.91 -12.64 -4.55
N LEU A 29 -0.55 -11.72 -5.45
CA LEU A 29 -1.07 -10.35 -5.45
C LEU A 29 -2.58 -10.32 -5.66
N ASP A 30 -3.12 -11.06 -6.62
CA ASP A 30 -4.56 -11.15 -6.86
C ASP A 30 -5.31 -11.67 -5.63
N LYS A 31 -4.76 -12.72 -4.99
CA LYS A 31 -5.38 -13.32 -3.81
C LYS A 31 -5.38 -12.34 -2.63
N VAL A 32 -4.27 -11.67 -2.38
CA VAL A 32 -4.14 -10.67 -1.31
C VAL A 32 -5.02 -9.44 -1.60
N ALA A 33 -5.05 -8.97 -2.85
CA ALA A 33 -5.88 -7.84 -3.28
C ALA A 33 -7.40 -8.14 -3.17
N SER A 34 -7.79 -9.40 -3.23
CA SER A 34 -9.18 -9.84 -3.01
C SER A 34 -9.53 -10.10 -1.53
N SER A 35 -8.59 -9.92 -0.60
CA SER A 35 -8.81 -10.23 0.82
C SER A 35 -9.58 -9.11 1.55
N ASP A 36 -10.33 -9.51 2.58
CA ASP A 36 -11.01 -8.56 3.49
C ASP A 36 -10.01 -7.64 4.21
N THR A 37 -8.79 -8.12 4.46
CA THR A 37 -7.71 -7.30 5.03
C THR A 37 -7.27 -6.20 4.07
N TYR A 38 -7.19 -6.49 2.76
CA TYR A 38 -6.90 -5.48 1.75
C TYR A 38 -7.99 -4.42 1.66
N GLU A 39 -9.26 -4.82 1.66
CA GLU A 39 -10.39 -3.88 1.68
C GLU A 39 -10.32 -2.94 2.90
N LYS A 40 -10.09 -3.51 4.09
CA LYS A 40 -9.93 -2.74 5.33
C LYS A 40 -8.70 -1.83 5.31
N TYR A 41 -7.60 -2.28 4.71
CA TYR A 41 -6.41 -1.47 4.50
C TYR A 41 -6.72 -0.25 3.62
N VAL A 42 -7.40 -0.45 2.48
CA VAL A 42 -7.78 0.64 1.57
C VAL A 42 -8.72 1.63 2.25
N ALA A 43 -9.71 1.14 2.98
CA ALA A 43 -10.62 1.99 3.76
C ALA A 43 -9.86 2.83 4.79
N ALA A 44 -8.99 2.19 5.59
CA ALA A 44 -8.18 2.88 6.60
C ALA A 44 -7.20 3.89 6.00
N TYR A 45 -6.63 3.59 4.83
CA TYR A 45 -5.78 4.50 4.09
C TYR A 45 -6.55 5.75 3.65
N ASN A 46 -7.73 5.58 3.05
CA ASN A 46 -8.57 6.69 2.60
C ASN A 46 -9.04 7.55 3.79
N ASP A 47 -9.37 6.92 4.91
CA ASP A 47 -9.69 7.60 6.15
C ASP A 47 -8.54 8.45 6.68
N TYR A 48 -7.34 7.88 6.72
CA TYR A 48 -6.14 8.61 7.15
C TYR A 48 -5.76 9.72 6.15
N LYS A 49 -5.96 9.50 4.85
CA LYS A 49 -5.73 10.51 3.81
C LYS A 49 -6.66 11.71 3.98
N SER A 50 -7.97 11.48 4.13
CA SER A 50 -8.96 12.57 4.25
C SER A 50 -8.69 13.47 5.47
N CYS A 51 -8.21 12.91 6.57
CA CYS A 51 -7.87 13.69 7.76
C CYS A 51 -6.71 14.68 7.50
N LYS A 52 -5.76 14.31 6.63
CA LYS A 52 -4.65 15.19 6.21
C LYS A 52 -5.13 16.33 5.31
N GLU A 53 -6.17 16.10 4.54
CA GLU A 53 -6.80 17.08 3.63
C GLU A 53 -7.69 18.09 4.39
N GLU A 54 -8.26 17.68 5.54
CA GLU A 54 -9.05 18.56 6.39
C GLU A 54 -8.24 19.74 6.98
N ARG A 55 -6.96 19.52 7.30
CA ARG A 55 -6.12 20.55 7.92
C ARG A 55 -5.85 21.77 7.01
N PRO A 56 -5.53 21.60 5.71
CA PRO A 56 -5.55 22.70 4.74
C PRO A 56 -6.90 23.42 4.68
N GLN A 57 -8.02 22.69 4.67
CA GLN A 57 -9.35 23.30 4.61
C GLN A 57 -9.65 24.14 5.86
N LEU A 58 -9.35 23.64 7.06
CA LEU A 58 -9.49 24.40 8.31
C LEU A 58 -8.64 25.67 8.29
N THR A 59 -7.43 25.58 7.72
CA THR A 59 -6.54 26.73 7.58
C THR A 59 -7.14 27.76 6.62
N GLN A 60 -7.66 27.31 5.48
CA GLN A 60 -8.32 28.19 4.51
C GLN A 60 -9.56 28.85 5.12
N ASP A 61 -10.40 28.10 5.83
CA ASP A 61 -11.61 28.64 6.45
C ASP A 61 -11.29 29.70 7.51
N TYR A 62 -10.19 29.53 8.25
CA TYR A 62 -9.71 30.56 9.17
C TYR A 62 -9.20 31.81 8.43
N MET A 63 -8.42 31.63 7.36
CA MET A 63 -7.92 32.74 6.54
C MET A 63 -9.05 33.51 5.85
N ASP A 64 -10.09 32.80 5.41
CA ASP A 64 -11.31 33.35 4.82
C ASP A 64 -12.26 33.96 5.87
N LYS A 65 -11.89 33.94 7.15
CA LYS A 65 -12.69 34.43 8.29
C LYS A 65 -14.06 33.75 8.42
N LYS A 66 -14.20 32.52 7.91
CA LYS A 66 -15.42 31.69 8.06
C LYS A 66 -15.55 31.10 9.46
N ILE A 67 -14.43 30.94 10.15
CA ILE A 67 -14.35 30.46 11.53
C ILE A 67 -13.50 31.41 12.37
N THR A 68 -13.76 31.46 13.67
CA THR A 68 -12.98 32.24 14.63
C THR A 68 -11.65 31.58 14.96
N ALA A 69 -10.73 32.34 15.57
CA ALA A 69 -9.45 31.81 16.05
C ALA A 69 -9.62 30.71 17.12
N GLU A 70 -10.67 30.81 17.94
CA GLU A 70 -10.98 29.79 18.95
C GLU A 70 -11.47 28.49 18.31
N GLU A 71 -12.43 28.59 17.38
CA GLU A 71 -12.92 27.44 16.62
C GLU A 71 -11.81 26.78 15.80
N PHE A 72 -10.94 27.57 15.16
CA PHE A 72 -9.80 27.05 14.42
C PHE A 72 -8.86 26.22 15.30
N ARG A 73 -8.51 26.72 16.50
CA ARG A 73 -7.64 25.99 17.44
C ARG A 73 -8.28 24.69 17.91
N GLU A 74 -9.56 24.71 18.26
CA GLU A 74 -10.23 23.49 18.74
C GLU A 74 -10.38 22.47 17.62
N ARG A 75 -10.79 22.90 16.42
CA ARG A 75 -10.89 21.99 15.26
C ARG A 75 -9.55 21.39 14.88
N LEU A 76 -8.45 22.17 14.90
CA LEU A 76 -7.10 21.63 14.68
C LEU A 76 -6.71 20.58 15.72
N LYS A 77 -7.07 20.78 16.99
CA LYS A 77 -6.78 19.84 18.07
C LYS A 77 -7.57 18.54 17.91
N VAL A 78 -8.86 18.63 17.57
CA VAL A 78 -9.72 17.48 17.30
C VAL A 78 -9.22 16.72 16.07
N ASN A 79 -8.98 17.41 14.96
CA ASN A 79 -8.43 16.82 13.74
C ASN A 79 -7.08 16.12 14.01
N GLY A 80 -6.17 16.75 14.76
CA GLY A 80 -4.88 16.14 15.10
C GLY A 80 -5.02 14.82 15.88
N LYS A 81 -5.94 14.75 16.85
CA LYS A 81 -6.24 13.52 17.59
C LYS A 81 -6.85 12.45 16.68
N ALA A 82 -7.84 12.83 15.88
CA ALA A 82 -8.50 11.92 14.94
C ALA A 82 -7.51 11.36 13.92
N CYS A 83 -6.64 12.20 13.36
CA CYS A 83 -5.59 11.79 12.43
C CYS A 83 -4.62 10.78 13.03
N ASN A 84 -4.21 10.95 14.29
CA ASN A 84 -3.34 9.98 14.96
C ASN A 84 -4.01 8.62 15.10
N ILE A 85 -5.27 8.60 15.54
CA ILE A 85 -6.04 7.35 15.66
C ILE A 85 -6.18 6.67 14.29
N LYS A 86 -6.56 7.42 13.25
CA LYS A 86 -6.71 6.90 11.89
C LYS A 86 -5.39 6.38 11.32
N ARG A 87 -4.27 7.05 11.59
CA ARG A 87 -2.92 6.58 11.24
C ARG A 87 -2.60 5.24 11.91
N ASP A 88 -2.91 5.11 13.20
CA ASP A 88 -2.61 3.90 13.94
C ASP A 88 -3.45 2.70 13.46
N ILE A 89 -4.71 2.96 13.06
CA ILE A 89 -5.58 1.99 12.39
C ILE A 89 -5.00 1.59 11.02
N TYR A 90 -4.62 2.56 10.19
CA TYR A 90 -3.96 2.31 8.91
C TYR A 90 -2.70 1.44 9.07
N ASN A 91 -1.81 1.82 9.99
CA ASN A 91 -0.58 1.06 10.26
C ASN A 91 -0.87 -0.36 10.75
N ARG A 92 -1.97 -0.58 11.49
CA ARG A 92 -2.38 -1.90 11.92
C ARG A 92 -2.79 -2.76 10.73
N TYR A 93 -3.65 -2.26 9.84
CA TYR A 93 -4.08 -3.02 8.66
C TYR A 93 -2.95 -3.23 7.67
N TYR A 94 -2.03 -2.27 7.53
CA TYR A 94 -0.81 -2.46 6.76
C TYR A 94 0.00 -3.67 7.26
N ARG A 95 0.23 -3.79 8.57
CA ARG A 95 0.96 -4.94 9.14
C ARG A 95 0.23 -6.27 8.95
N LEU A 96 -1.11 -6.25 9.03
CA LEU A 96 -1.90 -7.46 8.77
C LEU A 96 -1.82 -7.86 7.29
N LEU A 97 -1.91 -6.88 6.38
CA LEU A 97 -1.80 -7.11 4.95
C LEU A 97 -0.42 -7.65 4.57
N GLN A 98 0.65 -7.10 5.17
CA GLN A 98 2.00 -7.62 4.99
C GLN A 98 2.10 -9.08 5.46
N ALA A 99 1.57 -9.40 6.65
CA ALA A 99 1.60 -10.77 7.15
C ALA A 99 0.79 -11.74 6.27
N GLU A 100 -0.30 -11.29 5.64
CA GLU A 100 -1.03 -12.09 4.64
C GLU A 100 -0.22 -12.31 3.38
N PHE A 101 0.43 -11.25 2.87
CA PHE A 101 1.33 -11.37 1.72
C PHE A 101 2.47 -12.34 2.00
N ASP A 102 3.18 -12.20 3.13
CA ASP A 102 4.29 -13.08 3.51
C ASP A 102 3.85 -14.55 3.59
N LYS A 103 2.66 -14.81 4.15
CA LYS A 103 2.09 -16.16 4.25
C LYS A 103 1.77 -16.75 2.88
N GLU A 104 1.18 -15.96 1.98
CA GLU A 104 0.85 -16.43 0.63
C GLU A 104 2.11 -16.57 -0.22
N ALA A 105 3.08 -15.66 -0.11
CA ALA A 105 4.38 -15.76 -0.76
C ALA A 105 5.14 -17.03 -0.35
N GLU A 106 5.17 -17.37 0.95
CA GLU A 106 5.76 -18.63 1.45
C GLU A 106 5.05 -19.86 0.84
N ALA A 107 3.71 -19.84 0.76
CA ALA A 107 2.93 -20.92 0.17
C ALA A 107 3.24 -21.14 -1.32
N TYR A 108 3.56 -20.08 -2.06
CA TYR A 108 3.94 -20.13 -3.47
C TYR A 108 5.46 -20.19 -3.71
N LYS A 109 6.26 -20.29 -2.64
CA LYS A 109 7.74 -20.28 -2.66
C LYS A 109 8.31 -19.05 -3.39
N ILE A 110 7.63 -17.93 -3.27
CA ILE A 110 8.13 -16.64 -3.70
C ILE A 110 9.00 -16.16 -2.54
N ASN A 111 10.28 -16.51 -2.58
CA ASN A 111 11.25 -15.96 -1.65
C ASN A 111 11.84 -14.71 -2.29
N GLU A 112 11.87 -13.60 -1.57
CA GLU A 112 12.82 -12.53 -1.86
C GLU A 112 14.23 -13.14 -1.75
N GLU A 113 14.93 -13.30 -2.87
CA GLU A 113 16.39 -13.54 -2.87
C GLU A 113 17.14 -12.29 -2.40
#